data_AF-A0A963SJQ4-F1
#
_entry.id   AF-A0A963SJQ4-F1
#
_cell.length_a   1.000
_cell.length_b   1.000
_cell.length_c   1.000
_cell.angle_alpha   90.00
_cell.angle_beta   90.00
_cell.angle_gamma   90.00
#
_symmetry.space_group_name_H-M   'P 1'
#
loop_
_entity.id
_entity.type
_entity.pdbx_description
1 polymer ?
#
loop_
_entity_poly.entity_id
_entity_poly.type
_entity_poly.pdbx_seq_one_letter_code
_entity_poly.pdbx_strand_id
1 'polypeptide(L)'
;MHRRSFLATSSAFAALLASGCSTRMADSAASGSGYGPLQPDPAGFLDLPEGFTYRIISKLGDAMDDGFAVPDRADGMGCFDLGNGKIALVRNHELKTNNDGGGVMGPAYDTVARSLVPLPGGTTTLVLDAASLAVEKQYRSLAGTIRNCAGGVTPWGSWLSCEEDVTVPNGMVNKSHGYVFEVPASAPGLVDPKPITAMGRFNHEAVAIDPVTGIAYMTEDRGDGLLYRYIPNIPGKLAEGGRLQAAVLERGITDTRNWESPNWVPGQSYALSWVDLDNVE
;
A
#
# COMPACT_ATOMS: atom_id res chain seq x y z
N MET A 1 10.08 25.58 -20.71
CA MET A 1 9.17 25.35 -19.58
C MET A 1 9.83 24.34 -18.67
N HIS A 2 10.20 24.75 -17.46
CA HIS A 2 11.17 24.07 -16.60
C HIS A 2 10.60 22.75 -16.03
N ARG A 3 11.21 21.62 -16.38
CA ARG A 3 11.06 20.33 -15.67
C ARG A 3 12.32 20.09 -14.84
N ARG A 4 12.33 20.59 -13.61
CA ARG A 4 13.36 20.28 -12.60
C ARG A 4 12.74 20.36 -11.21
N SER A 5 12.30 19.22 -10.71
CA SER A 5 12.24 18.88 -9.27
C SER A 5 11.64 17.48 -9.11
N PHE A 6 12.48 16.45 -9.24
CA PHE A 6 12.24 15.16 -8.60
C PHE A 6 13.29 15.06 -7.49
N LEU A 7 12.94 15.55 -6.31
CA LEU A 7 13.72 15.41 -5.09
C LEU A 7 13.23 14.14 -4.40
N ALA A 8 14.13 13.17 -4.25
CA ALA A 8 14.17 12.16 -3.18
C ALA A 8 12.83 11.52 -2.75
N THR A 9 12.38 10.49 -3.48
CA THR A 9 11.37 9.52 -2.99
C THR A 9 11.96 8.13 -2.74
N SER A 10 13.29 7.98 -2.75
CA SER A 10 13.99 6.70 -2.60
C SER A 10 14.25 6.27 -1.13
N SER A 11 13.56 6.86 -0.15
CA SER A 11 13.73 6.54 1.28
C SER A 11 12.53 5.84 1.95
N ALA A 12 11.43 5.57 1.24
CA ALA A 12 10.23 4.99 1.87
C ALA A 12 10.27 3.47 2.13
N PHE A 13 11.22 2.72 1.55
CA PHE A 13 11.27 1.24 1.73
C PHE A 13 12.60 0.67 2.26
N ALA A 14 13.64 1.49 2.46
CA ALA A 14 14.94 1.01 2.95
C ALA A 14 15.02 0.83 4.48
N ALA A 15 14.01 1.25 5.25
CA ALA A 15 14.07 1.31 6.71
C ALA A 15 13.46 0.09 7.44
N LEU A 16 12.93 -0.92 6.74
CA LEU A 16 12.28 -2.07 7.39
C LEU A 16 13.24 -3.26 7.68
N LEU A 17 14.56 -3.11 7.46
CA LEU A 17 15.55 -4.19 7.68
C LEU A 17 16.59 -3.93 8.79
N ALA A 18 16.40 -2.91 9.63
CA ALA A 18 17.27 -2.70 10.79
C ALA A 18 16.54 -2.99 12.11
N SER A 19 16.14 -4.25 12.33
CA SER A 19 15.80 -4.73 13.68
C SER A 19 17.03 -4.66 14.57
N GLY A 20 16.95 -3.89 15.65
CA GLY A 20 17.90 -3.99 16.76
C GLY A 20 18.07 -2.67 17.49
N CYS A 21 17.54 -2.59 18.72
CA CYS A 21 17.78 -1.52 19.67
C CYS A 21 19.25 -1.09 19.68
N SER A 22 19.53 0.14 19.25
CA SER A 22 20.76 0.87 19.55
C SER A 22 20.49 2.35 19.31
N THR A 23 20.38 3.12 20.38
CA THR A 23 20.43 4.59 20.34
C THR A 23 21.77 5.03 19.75
N ARG A 24 21.84 5.23 18.44
CA ARG A 24 22.93 5.99 17.83
C ARG A 24 22.52 7.44 17.82
N MET A 25 23.22 8.23 18.63
CA MET A 25 23.23 9.68 18.54
C MET A 25 23.44 10.08 17.08
N ALA A 26 22.74 11.13 16.66
CA ALA A 26 22.83 11.70 15.33
C ALA A 26 24.27 12.19 15.08
N ASP A 27 25.12 11.30 14.59
CA ASP A 27 26.30 11.72 13.86
C ASP A 27 25.81 12.31 12.54
N SER A 28 26.23 13.56 12.31
CA SER A 28 26.15 14.31 11.07
C SER A 28 26.03 13.39 9.87
N ALA A 29 24.96 13.55 9.10
CA ALA A 29 24.71 12.83 7.85
C ALA A 29 26.02 12.72 7.07
N ALA A 30 26.63 11.54 7.11
CA ALA A 30 27.64 11.19 6.13
C ALA A 30 26.91 11.33 4.81
N SER A 31 27.25 12.37 4.05
CA SER A 31 26.98 12.44 2.62
C SER A 31 27.78 11.30 1.99
N GLY A 32 27.30 10.07 2.16
CA GLY A 32 27.75 8.96 1.35
C GLY A 32 27.63 9.42 -0.09
N SER A 33 28.67 9.21 -0.89
CA SER A 33 28.51 9.32 -2.33
C SER A 33 27.32 8.44 -2.68
N GLY A 34 26.21 9.03 -3.15
CA GLY A 34 25.10 8.25 -3.68
C GLY A 34 25.59 7.35 -4.82
N TYR A 35 24.69 6.63 -5.48
CA TYR A 35 25.06 5.68 -6.54
C TYR A 35 25.66 6.31 -7.83
N GLY A 36 25.99 7.60 -7.82
CA GLY A 36 26.45 8.36 -8.98
C GLY A 36 25.31 9.08 -9.71
N PRO A 37 25.62 9.80 -10.80
CA PRO A 37 24.60 10.48 -11.60
C PRO A 37 23.72 9.48 -12.34
N LEU A 38 22.47 9.85 -12.58
CA LEU A 38 21.56 9.07 -13.44
C LEU A 38 21.99 9.19 -14.89
N GLN A 39 22.04 8.06 -15.60
CA GLN A 39 22.26 8.02 -17.04
C GLN A 39 20.90 7.97 -17.77
N PRO A 40 20.68 8.83 -18.77
CA PRO A 40 19.44 8.81 -19.56
C PRO A 40 19.19 7.44 -20.17
N ASP A 41 18.01 6.88 -19.94
CA ASP A 41 17.57 5.64 -20.57
C ASP A 41 17.10 5.91 -22.01
N PRO A 42 17.72 5.31 -23.05
CA PRO A 42 17.27 5.47 -24.42
C PRO A 42 15.81 5.02 -24.65
N ALA A 43 15.32 4.07 -23.85
CA ALA A 43 13.94 3.61 -23.91
C ALA A 43 12.97 4.50 -23.11
N GLY A 44 13.48 5.42 -22.28
CA GLY A 44 12.72 6.41 -21.55
C GLY A 44 11.91 5.88 -20.37
N PHE A 45 12.26 4.71 -19.81
CA PHE A 45 11.56 4.14 -18.65
C PHE A 45 12.17 4.60 -17.32
N LEU A 46 13.46 4.31 -17.10
CA LEU A 46 14.16 4.66 -15.87
C LEU A 46 15.61 5.05 -16.15
N ASP A 47 15.93 6.32 -15.90
CA ASP A 47 17.32 6.76 -15.81
C ASP A 47 17.96 6.15 -14.56
N LEU A 48 19.03 5.37 -14.73
CA LEU A 48 19.70 4.65 -13.64
C LEU A 48 21.18 5.06 -13.54
N PRO A 49 21.78 4.98 -12.34
CA PRO A 49 23.21 5.16 -12.21
C PRO A 49 24.01 4.05 -12.92
N GLU A 50 25.28 4.33 -13.18
CA GLU A 50 26.18 3.35 -13.81
C GLU A 50 26.23 2.03 -13.01
N GLY A 51 26.15 0.90 -13.72
CA GLY A 51 26.16 -0.45 -13.11
C GLY A 51 24.78 -0.97 -12.67
N PHE A 52 23.73 -0.16 -12.73
CA PHE A 52 22.36 -0.58 -12.48
C PHE A 52 21.62 -0.93 -13.78
N THR A 53 20.71 -1.90 -13.70
CA THR A 53 19.85 -2.32 -14.81
C THR A 53 18.44 -2.59 -14.31
N TYR A 54 17.43 -2.48 -15.17
CA TYR A 54 16.06 -2.85 -14.86
C TYR A 54 15.54 -3.93 -15.82
N ARG A 55 14.42 -4.55 -15.45
CA ARG A 55 13.61 -5.41 -16.32
C ARG A 55 12.14 -5.00 -16.19
N ILE A 56 11.45 -4.91 -17.31
CA ILE A 56 9.99 -4.78 -17.32
C ILE A 56 9.39 -6.17 -17.06
N ILE A 57 8.67 -6.31 -15.96
CA ILE A 57 8.02 -7.57 -15.56
C ILE A 57 6.51 -7.56 -15.80
N SER A 58 5.90 -6.40 -16.05
CA SER A 58 4.48 -6.29 -16.36
C SER A 58 4.20 -4.90 -16.92
N LYS A 59 3.31 -4.80 -17.90
CA LYS A 59 2.92 -3.55 -18.54
C LYS A 59 1.41 -3.46 -18.68
N LEU A 60 0.87 -2.25 -18.53
CA LEU A 60 -0.53 -1.93 -18.79
C LEU A 60 -1.01 -2.55 -20.11
N GLY A 61 -2.14 -3.25 -20.05
CA GLY A 61 -2.83 -3.80 -21.21
C GLY A 61 -2.29 -5.15 -21.69
N ASP A 62 -1.16 -5.64 -21.15
CA ASP A 62 -0.69 -6.99 -21.44
C ASP A 62 -1.71 -8.01 -20.95
N ALA A 63 -1.87 -9.10 -21.71
CA ALA A 63 -2.73 -10.21 -21.30
C ALA A 63 -2.09 -10.96 -20.11
N MET A 64 -2.90 -11.29 -19.12
CA MET A 64 -2.55 -12.10 -17.97
C MET A 64 -3.03 -13.55 -18.15
N ASP A 65 -2.53 -14.47 -17.32
CA ASP A 65 -2.82 -15.90 -17.44
C ASP A 65 -4.26 -16.28 -17.10
N ASP A 66 -5.00 -15.39 -16.42
CA ASP A 66 -6.42 -15.55 -16.11
C ASP A 66 -7.36 -15.02 -17.20
N GLY A 67 -6.80 -14.53 -18.32
CA GLY A 67 -7.56 -14.02 -19.46
C GLY A 67 -7.98 -12.55 -19.32
N PHE A 68 -7.61 -11.88 -18.22
CA PHE A 68 -7.79 -10.43 -18.06
C PHE A 68 -6.55 -9.66 -18.54
N ALA A 69 -6.67 -8.34 -18.62
CA ALA A 69 -5.55 -7.47 -18.96
C ALA A 69 -4.96 -6.81 -17.70
N VAL A 70 -3.66 -6.53 -17.73
CA VAL A 70 -2.98 -5.75 -16.68
C VAL A 70 -3.64 -4.38 -16.55
N PRO A 71 -4.23 -4.02 -15.40
CA PRO A 71 -4.85 -2.72 -15.20
C PRO A 71 -3.82 -1.58 -15.08
N ASP A 72 -4.27 -0.34 -15.28
CA ASP A 72 -3.43 0.86 -15.16
C ASP A 72 -3.15 1.21 -13.69
N ARG A 73 -2.41 2.30 -13.45
CA ARG A 73 -2.19 2.91 -12.13
C ARG A 73 -1.68 1.93 -11.09
N ALA A 74 -0.69 1.13 -11.49
CA ALA A 74 0.06 0.30 -10.56
C ALA A 74 0.61 1.16 -9.41
N ASP A 75 0.36 0.73 -8.18
CA ASP A 75 0.73 1.47 -6.97
C ASP A 75 1.42 0.53 -5.94
N GLY A 76 1.17 0.70 -4.64
CA GLY A 76 1.79 -0.07 -3.57
C GLY A 76 1.77 -1.57 -3.78
N MET A 77 2.85 -2.22 -3.37
CA MET A 77 3.05 -3.64 -3.60
C MET A 77 3.86 -4.32 -2.48
N GLY A 78 3.61 -5.61 -2.29
CA GLY A 78 4.31 -6.47 -1.34
C GLY A 78 4.92 -7.68 -2.03
N CYS A 79 6.12 -8.07 -1.60
CA CYS A 79 6.87 -9.21 -2.12
C CYS A 79 6.94 -10.31 -1.07
N PHE A 80 6.63 -11.55 -1.45
CA PHE A 80 6.46 -12.67 -0.52
C PHE A 80 7.19 -13.91 -1.04
N ASP A 81 7.95 -14.57 -0.18
CA ASP A 81 8.50 -15.90 -0.47
C ASP A 81 7.37 -16.94 -0.38
N LEU A 82 7.09 -17.62 -1.49
CA LEU A 82 6.11 -18.71 -1.54
C LEU A 82 6.74 -20.07 -1.24
N GLY A 83 8.05 -20.11 -1.03
CA GLY A 83 8.85 -21.34 -1.00
C GLY A 83 9.10 -21.89 -2.41
N ASN A 84 9.86 -22.99 -2.48
CA ASN A 84 10.17 -23.71 -3.72
C ASN A 84 10.77 -22.83 -4.84
N GLY A 85 11.51 -21.79 -4.47
CA GLY A 85 12.13 -20.87 -5.42
C GLY A 85 11.12 -19.97 -6.13
N LYS A 86 9.97 -19.65 -5.50
CA LYS A 86 8.95 -18.76 -6.06
C LYS A 86 8.70 -17.56 -5.18
N ILE A 87 8.45 -16.43 -5.82
CA ILE A 87 8.12 -15.15 -5.19
C ILE A 87 6.75 -14.70 -5.69
N ALA A 88 5.86 -14.26 -4.79
CA ALA A 88 4.67 -13.51 -5.15
C ALA A 88 4.93 -12.01 -5.02
N LEU A 89 4.60 -11.23 -6.04
CA LEU A 89 4.48 -9.78 -5.97
C LEU A 89 3.00 -9.42 -6.08
N VAL A 90 2.37 -9.00 -4.98
CA VAL A 90 0.98 -8.52 -4.95
C VAL A 90 1.00 -7.00 -5.10
N ARG A 91 0.31 -6.47 -6.10
CA ARG A 91 0.38 -5.07 -6.52
C ARG A 91 -1.01 -4.45 -6.65
N ASN A 92 -1.18 -3.29 -6.04
CA ASN A 92 -2.40 -2.49 -6.13
C ASN A 92 -2.57 -1.80 -7.49
N HIS A 93 -3.81 -1.42 -7.76
CA HIS A 93 -4.19 -0.58 -8.88
C HIS A 93 -5.09 0.57 -8.39
N GLU A 94 -4.56 1.79 -8.40
CA GLU A 94 -5.17 3.01 -7.83
C GLU A 94 -6.25 3.60 -8.76
N LEU A 95 -7.18 2.76 -9.18
CA LEU A 95 -8.17 3.06 -10.22
C LEU A 95 -9.45 3.66 -9.63
N LYS A 96 -9.93 4.74 -10.25
CA LYS A 96 -11.22 5.36 -9.97
C LYS A 96 -12.33 4.69 -10.78
N THR A 97 -13.58 4.93 -10.41
CA THR A 97 -14.77 4.31 -11.04
C THR A 97 -14.87 4.45 -12.55
N ASN A 98 -14.25 5.48 -13.14
CA ASN A 98 -14.26 5.75 -14.58
C ASN A 98 -13.01 5.23 -15.33
N ASN A 99 -12.13 4.49 -14.66
CA ASN A 99 -10.98 3.87 -15.30
C ASN A 99 -11.29 2.45 -15.79
N ASP A 100 -10.47 1.94 -16.71
CA ASP A 100 -10.56 0.56 -17.18
C ASP A 100 -9.95 -0.39 -16.15
N GLY A 101 -10.72 -1.42 -15.75
CA GLY A 101 -10.31 -2.46 -14.82
C GLY A 101 -9.64 -3.68 -15.48
N GLY A 102 -9.41 -3.64 -16.79
CA GLY A 102 -8.80 -4.74 -17.54
C GLY A 102 -9.72 -5.94 -17.76
N GLY A 103 -11.04 -5.71 -17.77
CA GLY A 103 -12.05 -6.73 -18.07
C GLY A 103 -12.30 -7.77 -16.96
N VAL A 104 -11.86 -7.50 -15.73
CA VAL A 104 -12.00 -8.42 -14.59
C VAL A 104 -13.46 -8.85 -14.37
N MET A 105 -13.66 -10.14 -14.07
CA MET A 105 -14.94 -10.73 -13.68
C MET A 105 -14.70 -11.72 -12.53
N GLY A 106 -15.71 -11.94 -11.68
CA GLY A 106 -15.63 -12.89 -10.56
C GLY A 106 -16.05 -12.27 -9.24
N PRO A 107 -15.61 -12.84 -8.09
CA PRO A 107 -15.82 -12.26 -6.77
C PRO A 107 -15.33 -10.80 -6.74
N ALA A 108 -16.20 -9.90 -6.27
CA ALA A 108 -15.96 -8.47 -6.26
C ALA A 108 -16.59 -7.84 -5.02
N TYR A 109 -15.89 -6.88 -4.40
CA TYR A 109 -16.45 -6.17 -3.25
C TYR A 109 -17.68 -5.38 -3.68
N ASP A 110 -17.55 -4.57 -4.73
CA ASP A 110 -18.64 -3.85 -5.36
C ASP A 110 -18.53 -3.91 -6.89
N THR A 111 -19.63 -3.58 -7.56
CA THR A 111 -19.73 -3.46 -9.01
C THR A 111 -20.07 -2.03 -9.40
N VAL A 112 -19.83 -1.68 -10.66
CA VAL A 112 -20.41 -0.45 -11.23
C VAL A 112 -21.91 -0.49 -10.99
N ALA A 113 -22.47 0.61 -10.50
CA ALA A 113 -23.87 0.67 -10.12
C ALA A 113 -24.78 0.21 -11.27
N ARG A 114 -25.75 -0.66 -10.93
CA ARG A 114 -26.69 -1.27 -11.88
C ARG A 114 -26.03 -2.14 -12.97
N SER A 115 -24.82 -2.62 -12.72
CA SER A 115 -24.06 -3.55 -13.57
C SER A 115 -23.53 -4.71 -12.74
N LEU A 116 -23.13 -5.79 -13.42
CA LEU A 116 -22.40 -6.91 -12.84
C LEU A 116 -20.87 -6.79 -13.03
N VAL A 117 -20.41 -5.68 -13.60
CA VAL A 117 -18.99 -5.41 -13.83
C VAL A 117 -18.33 -4.94 -12.53
N PRO A 118 -17.33 -5.65 -11.99
CA PRO A 118 -16.58 -5.22 -10.81
C PRO A 118 -16.02 -3.80 -10.96
N LEU A 119 -15.96 -3.06 -9.85
CA LEU A 119 -15.20 -1.81 -9.83
C LEU A 119 -13.71 -2.06 -10.14
N PRO A 120 -13.03 -1.09 -10.79
CA PRO A 120 -11.83 -1.37 -11.57
C PRO A 120 -10.55 -1.58 -10.76
N GLY A 121 -10.50 -1.07 -9.53
CA GLY A 121 -9.35 -1.21 -8.64
C GLY A 121 -9.12 -2.65 -8.16
N GLY A 122 -8.31 -2.79 -7.12
CA GLY A 122 -7.95 -4.07 -6.52
C GLY A 122 -6.48 -4.39 -6.78
N THR A 123 -6.16 -5.68 -6.88
CA THR A 123 -4.77 -6.14 -6.99
C THR A 123 -4.58 -7.11 -8.14
N THR A 124 -3.34 -7.12 -8.64
CA THR A 124 -2.78 -8.23 -9.41
C THR A 124 -1.69 -8.92 -8.60
N THR A 125 -1.47 -10.22 -8.85
CA THR A 125 -0.35 -10.99 -8.31
C THR A 125 0.49 -11.49 -9.46
N LEU A 126 1.80 -11.27 -9.38
CA LEU A 126 2.80 -11.91 -10.23
C LEU A 126 3.47 -13.02 -9.43
N VAL A 127 3.63 -14.20 -10.03
CA VAL A 127 4.49 -15.26 -9.53
C VAL A 127 5.78 -15.23 -10.33
N LEU A 128 6.89 -15.03 -9.64
CA LEU A 128 8.23 -14.93 -10.20
C LEU A 128 9.05 -16.15 -9.80
N ASP A 129 9.91 -16.60 -10.71
CA ASP A 129 11.03 -17.46 -10.35
C ASP A 129 12.05 -16.68 -9.50
N ALA A 130 12.40 -17.18 -8.32
CA ALA A 130 13.22 -16.45 -7.36
C ALA A 130 14.67 -16.26 -7.82
N ALA A 131 15.19 -17.15 -8.66
CA ALA A 131 16.58 -17.09 -9.13
C ALA A 131 16.72 -16.15 -10.33
N SER A 132 15.81 -16.24 -11.30
CA SER A 132 15.89 -15.51 -12.57
C SER A 132 15.03 -14.26 -12.62
N LEU A 133 14.07 -14.11 -11.71
CA LEU A 133 13.01 -13.09 -11.74
C LEU A 133 12.18 -13.13 -13.03
N ALA A 134 12.08 -14.29 -13.67
CA ALA A 134 11.16 -14.51 -14.77
C ALA A 134 9.73 -14.56 -14.24
N VAL A 135 8.81 -13.91 -14.94
CA VAL A 135 7.37 -13.97 -14.62
C VAL A 135 6.83 -15.30 -15.13
N GLU A 136 6.32 -16.12 -14.21
CA GLU A 136 5.75 -17.43 -14.53
C GLU A 136 4.23 -17.39 -14.61
N LYS A 137 3.63 -16.49 -13.84
CA LYS A 137 2.18 -16.26 -13.84
C LYS A 137 1.88 -14.83 -13.46
N GLN A 138 0.83 -14.26 -14.02
CA GLN A 138 0.21 -13.02 -13.58
C GLN A 138 -1.32 -13.16 -13.61
N TYR A 139 -2.01 -12.65 -12.60
CA TYR A 139 -3.47 -12.74 -12.48
C TYR A 139 -4.04 -11.67 -11.53
N ARG A 140 -5.37 -11.46 -11.55
CA ARG A 140 -6.14 -10.66 -10.59
C ARG A 140 -6.26 -11.40 -9.26
N SER A 141 -5.95 -10.73 -8.15
CA SER A 141 -6.07 -11.29 -6.80
C SER A 141 -7.11 -10.60 -5.91
N LEU A 142 -7.48 -9.35 -6.20
CA LEU A 142 -8.58 -8.62 -5.58
C LEU A 142 -9.34 -7.81 -6.65
N ALA A 143 -10.65 -7.69 -6.51
CA ALA A 143 -11.51 -6.93 -7.42
C ALA A 143 -12.71 -6.29 -6.71
N GLY A 144 -13.31 -5.30 -7.37
CA GLY A 144 -14.49 -4.60 -6.87
C GLY A 144 -14.21 -3.51 -5.84
N THR A 145 -12.94 -3.11 -5.70
CA THR A 145 -12.48 -2.00 -4.88
C THR A 145 -12.07 -0.82 -5.76
N ILE A 146 -11.82 0.35 -5.17
CA ILE A 146 -11.40 1.56 -5.89
C ILE A 146 -10.27 2.28 -5.15
N ARG A 147 -9.46 3.03 -5.92
CA ARG A 147 -8.31 3.81 -5.44
C ARG A 147 -7.45 3.04 -4.44
N ASN A 148 -7.07 1.83 -4.83
CA ASN A 148 -6.14 1.04 -4.02
C ASN A 148 -4.76 1.70 -4.11
N CYS A 149 -4.38 2.43 -3.07
CA CYS A 149 -3.14 3.21 -3.03
C CYS A 149 -1.98 2.32 -2.56
N ALA A 150 -1.42 2.62 -1.39
CA ALA A 150 -0.40 1.79 -0.76
C ALA A 150 -1.03 0.64 0.05
N GLY A 151 -0.34 0.20 1.09
CA GLY A 151 -0.74 -0.97 1.84
C GLY A 151 0.32 -1.43 2.81
N GLY A 152 0.28 -2.72 3.14
CA GLY A 152 1.21 -3.33 4.09
C GLY A 152 1.39 -4.82 3.88
N VAL A 153 2.62 -5.31 3.98
CA VAL A 153 2.88 -6.74 4.11
C VAL A 153 2.56 -7.19 5.53
N THR A 154 1.96 -8.37 5.68
CA THR A 154 1.76 -8.99 6.99
C THR A 154 2.84 -10.04 7.26
N PRO A 155 3.22 -10.24 8.53
CA PRO A 155 4.14 -11.32 8.93
C PRO A 155 3.66 -12.74 8.59
N TRP A 156 2.35 -12.92 8.36
CA TRP A 156 1.73 -14.20 8.05
C TRP A 156 1.49 -14.42 6.54
N GLY A 157 2.08 -13.59 5.68
CA GLY A 157 2.14 -13.84 4.24
C GLY A 157 0.93 -13.34 3.43
N SER A 158 0.40 -12.18 3.81
CA SER A 158 -0.66 -11.49 3.05
C SER A 158 -0.31 -10.02 2.80
N TRP A 159 -0.94 -9.46 1.78
CA TRP A 159 -0.91 -8.03 1.46
C TRP A 159 -2.20 -7.37 1.95
N LEU A 160 -2.08 -6.24 2.64
CA LEU A 160 -3.19 -5.37 3.00
C LEU A 160 -3.30 -4.29 1.94
N SER A 161 -4.35 -4.34 1.12
CA SER A 161 -4.69 -3.33 0.13
C SER A 161 -5.58 -2.26 0.76
N CYS A 162 -5.22 -0.99 0.60
CA CYS A 162 -5.90 0.15 1.20
C CYS A 162 -6.69 0.94 0.15
N GLU A 163 -7.99 1.12 0.34
CA GLU A 163 -8.74 2.11 -0.44
C GLU A 163 -8.52 3.52 0.13
N GLU A 164 -7.92 4.39 -0.68
CA GLU A 164 -7.80 5.81 -0.40
C GLU A 164 -9.06 6.56 -0.90
N ASP A 165 -10.26 6.05 -0.64
CA ASP A 165 -11.50 6.62 -1.17
C ASP A 165 -12.68 6.36 -0.24
N VAL A 166 -13.31 7.43 0.25
CA VAL A 166 -14.49 7.35 1.13
C VAL A 166 -15.80 7.62 0.37
N THR A 167 -15.91 7.20 -0.88
CA THR A 167 -17.17 7.30 -1.62
C THR A 167 -18.25 6.47 -0.93
N VAL A 168 -19.47 7.03 -0.90
CA VAL A 168 -20.69 6.36 -0.43
C VAL A 168 -21.58 6.06 -1.64
N PRO A 169 -22.59 5.18 -1.51
CA PRO A 169 -23.50 4.87 -2.60
C PRO A 169 -24.10 6.14 -3.22
N ASN A 170 -23.78 6.39 -4.49
CA ASN A 170 -24.11 7.64 -5.19
C ASN A 170 -24.59 7.42 -6.64
N GLY A 171 -24.93 6.18 -6.99
CA GLY A 171 -25.33 5.81 -8.34
C GLY A 171 -24.18 5.51 -9.30
N MET A 172 -22.92 5.63 -8.86
CA MET A 172 -21.74 5.07 -9.54
C MET A 172 -21.23 3.80 -8.83
N VAL A 173 -21.29 3.79 -7.50
CA VAL A 173 -21.01 2.64 -6.63
C VAL A 173 -22.26 2.24 -5.85
N ASN A 174 -22.36 0.99 -5.40
CA ASN A 174 -23.48 0.47 -4.61
C ASN A 174 -23.14 0.35 -3.11
N LYS A 175 -21.86 0.31 -2.75
CA LYS A 175 -21.38 0.19 -1.37
C LYS A 175 -20.58 1.42 -0.94
N SER A 176 -20.40 1.57 0.36
CA SER A 176 -19.42 2.51 0.90
C SER A 176 -18.01 1.97 0.69
N HIS A 177 -17.06 2.84 0.39
CA HIS A 177 -15.63 2.52 0.23
C HIS A 177 -14.79 3.17 1.33
N GLY A 178 -13.51 2.82 1.37
CA GLY A 178 -12.51 3.40 2.27
C GLY A 178 -12.04 2.41 3.31
N TYR A 179 -11.92 1.13 2.92
CA TYR A 179 -11.57 0.03 3.81
C TYR A 179 -10.23 -0.60 3.42
N VAL A 180 -9.71 -1.41 4.35
CA VAL A 180 -8.57 -2.29 4.13
C VAL A 180 -9.06 -3.69 3.76
N PHE A 181 -8.40 -4.33 2.80
CA PHE A 181 -8.68 -5.68 2.32
C PHE A 181 -7.43 -6.54 2.43
N GLU A 182 -7.59 -7.77 2.93
CA GLU A 182 -6.48 -8.71 3.05
C GLU A 182 -6.43 -9.69 1.87
N VAL A 183 -5.28 -9.78 1.23
CA VAL A 183 -5.00 -10.63 0.06
C VAL A 183 -3.85 -11.58 0.40
N PRO A 184 -4.12 -12.86 0.72
CA PRO A 184 -3.06 -13.85 0.92
C PRO A 184 -2.16 -13.96 -0.31
N ALA A 185 -0.84 -13.88 -0.13
CA ALA A 185 0.10 -13.90 -1.25
C ALA A 185 0.10 -15.24 -2.00
N SER A 186 -0.25 -16.32 -1.30
CA SER A 186 -0.38 -17.67 -1.85
C SER A 186 -1.72 -17.94 -2.54
N ALA A 187 -2.65 -16.97 -2.57
CA ALA A 187 -3.94 -17.15 -3.23
C ALA A 187 -3.75 -17.37 -4.74
N PRO A 188 -4.35 -18.41 -5.36
CA PRO A 188 -4.08 -18.77 -6.74
C PRO A 188 -4.83 -17.91 -7.79
N GLY A 189 -5.66 -16.98 -7.32
CA GLY A 189 -6.58 -16.16 -8.10
C GLY A 189 -7.32 -15.15 -7.22
N LEU A 190 -8.47 -14.66 -7.71
CA LEU A 190 -9.35 -13.75 -6.95
C LEU A 190 -9.74 -14.34 -5.59
N VAL A 191 -9.56 -13.54 -4.55
CA VAL A 191 -10.02 -13.85 -3.18
C VAL A 191 -11.45 -13.36 -2.97
N ASP A 192 -12.10 -13.83 -1.90
CA ASP A 192 -13.36 -13.26 -1.42
C ASP A 192 -13.07 -11.87 -0.82
N PRO A 193 -13.57 -10.78 -1.43
CA PRO A 193 -13.12 -9.43 -1.10
C PRO A 193 -13.90 -8.88 0.12
N LYS A 194 -13.47 -9.31 1.31
CA LYS A 194 -14.05 -8.88 2.58
C LYS A 194 -13.30 -7.66 3.14
N PRO A 195 -13.98 -6.52 3.36
CA PRO A 195 -13.36 -5.39 4.03
C PRO A 195 -13.14 -5.71 5.52
N ILE A 196 -12.05 -5.22 6.09
CA ILE A 196 -11.80 -5.26 7.53
C ILE A 196 -12.36 -3.97 8.14
N THR A 197 -13.67 -3.91 8.31
CA THR A 197 -14.39 -2.70 8.75
C THR A 197 -13.92 -2.18 10.11
N ALA A 198 -13.52 -3.06 11.02
CA ALA A 198 -13.00 -2.69 12.34
C ALA A 198 -11.69 -1.88 12.29
N MET A 199 -10.98 -1.85 11.15
CA MET A 199 -9.82 -0.95 10.92
C MET A 199 -10.24 0.49 10.58
N GLY A 200 -11.54 0.77 10.54
CA GLY A 200 -12.09 2.10 10.29
C GLY A 200 -12.24 2.42 8.81
N ARG A 201 -12.99 3.50 8.54
CA ARG A 201 -13.30 3.97 7.19
C ARG A 201 -12.77 5.39 6.96
N PHE A 202 -11.69 5.50 6.21
CA PHE A 202 -11.03 6.76 5.87
C PHE A 202 -10.17 6.60 4.60
N ASN A 203 -9.46 7.65 4.20
CA ASN A 203 -8.53 7.60 3.07
C ASN A 203 -7.25 6.84 3.45
N HIS A 204 -7.32 5.50 3.50
CA HIS A 204 -6.19 4.67 3.91
C HIS A 204 -5.05 4.76 2.90
N GLU A 205 -3.86 5.08 3.38
CA GLU A 205 -2.64 5.10 2.57
C GLU A 205 -1.85 3.79 2.77
N ALA A 206 -1.05 3.70 3.83
CA ALA A 206 -0.18 2.56 4.11
C ALA A 206 -0.49 1.92 5.47
N VAL A 207 -0.11 0.65 5.61
CA VAL A 207 -0.21 -0.11 6.86
C VAL A 207 1.12 -0.74 7.21
N ALA A 208 1.58 -0.56 8.45
CA ALA A 208 2.74 -1.25 8.99
C ALA A 208 2.31 -2.15 10.15
N ILE A 209 2.64 -3.43 10.08
CA ILE A 209 2.34 -4.40 11.14
C ILE A 209 3.57 -4.56 12.03
N ASP A 210 3.41 -4.40 13.34
CA ASP A 210 4.41 -4.86 14.31
C ASP A 210 4.37 -6.40 14.38
N PRO A 211 5.44 -7.11 13.96
CA PRO A 211 5.44 -8.57 13.90
C PRO A 211 5.37 -9.25 15.27
N VAL A 212 5.71 -8.54 16.36
CA VAL A 212 5.69 -9.10 17.72
C VAL A 212 4.29 -9.03 18.31
N THR A 213 3.62 -7.89 18.15
CA THR A 213 2.31 -7.64 18.79
C THR A 213 1.12 -7.88 17.86
N GLY A 214 1.32 -7.83 16.54
CA GLY A 214 0.26 -7.86 15.54
C GLY A 214 -0.52 -6.54 15.40
N ILE A 215 -0.07 -5.46 16.05
CA ILE A 215 -0.69 -4.13 15.92
C ILE A 215 -0.43 -3.58 14.53
N ALA A 216 -1.48 -3.06 13.89
CA ALA A 216 -1.39 -2.40 12.59
C ALA A 216 -1.38 -0.88 12.77
N TYR A 217 -0.33 -0.20 12.30
CA TYR A 217 -0.24 1.26 12.26
C TYR A 217 -0.63 1.74 10.88
N MET A 218 -1.52 2.73 10.80
CA MET A 218 -2.17 3.13 9.56
C MET A 218 -2.16 4.65 9.41
N THR A 219 -2.01 5.12 8.17
CA THR A 219 -2.01 6.54 7.84
C THR A 219 -3.24 6.90 7.01
N GLU A 220 -3.77 8.10 7.22
CA GLU A 220 -4.81 8.69 6.39
C GLU A 220 -4.23 9.78 5.49
N ASP A 221 -4.32 9.63 4.17
CA ASP A 221 -3.82 10.63 3.23
C ASP A 221 -4.83 11.77 3.03
N ARG A 222 -4.83 12.66 4.01
CA ARG A 222 -5.55 13.94 3.98
C ARG A 222 -4.73 15.00 4.69
N GLY A 223 -4.91 16.26 4.29
CA GLY A 223 -4.23 17.38 4.94
C GLY A 223 -4.64 17.63 6.40
N ASP A 224 -5.74 17.03 6.85
CA ASP A 224 -6.24 16.98 8.22
C ASP A 224 -6.34 15.55 8.77
N GLY A 225 -5.72 14.57 8.09
CA GLY A 225 -5.74 13.17 8.47
C GLY A 225 -4.88 12.85 9.70
N LEU A 226 -5.08 11.66 10.25
CA LEU A 226 -4.41 11.23 11.49
C LEU A 226 -3.50 10.00 11.28
N LEU A 227 -2.71 9.72 12.32
CA LEU A 227 -2.02 8.44 12.48
C LEU A 227 -2.86 7.55 13.39
N TYR A 228 -3.15 6.34 12.93
CA TYR A 228 -3.96 5.37 13.63
C TYR A 228 -3.14 4.14 14.03
N ARG A 229 -3.62 3.42 15.03
CA ARG A 229 -3.25 2.03 15.23
C ARG A 229 -4.48 1.17 15.49
N TYR A 230 -4.49 -0.03 14.94
CA TYR A 230 -5.50 -1.05 15.14
C TYR A 230 -4.89 -2.21 15.91
N ILE A 231 -5.51 -2.54 17.05
CA ILE A 231 -5.12 -3.63 17.93
C ILE A 231 -6.11 -4.78 17.69
N PRO A 232 -5.73 -5.83 16.94
CA PRO A 232 -6.64 -6.95 16.69
C PRO A 232 -6.98 -7.69 17.98
N ASN A 233 -8.19 -8.24 18.06
CA ASN A 233 -8.60 -9.12 19.16
C ASN A 233 -7.72 -10.38 19.22
N ILE A 234 -7.29 -10.86 18.05
CA ILE A 234 -6.40 -12.00 17.88
C ILE A 234 -5.27 -11.58 16.93
N PRO A 235 -4.01 -11.49 17.40
CA PRO A 235 -2.87 -11.19 16.53
C PRO A 235 -2.84 -12.13 15.31
N GLY A 236 -2.67 -11.56 14.12
CA GLY A 236 -2.68 -12.32 12.86
C GLY A 236 -4.06 -12.62 12.28
N LYS A 237 -5.16 -12.21 12.92
CA LYS A 237 -6.53 -12.37 12.41
C LYS A 237 -7.27 -11.04 12.42
N LEU A 238 -6.89 -10.15 11.51
CA LEU A 238 -7.41 -8.78 11.47
C LEU A 238 -8.93 -8.72 11.22
N ALA A 239 -9.48 -9.68 10.46
CA ALA A 239 -10.91 -9.75 10.18
C ALA A 239 -11.79 -10.13 11.41
N GLU A 240 -11.19 -10.60 12.51
CA GLU A 240 -11.92 -11.03 13.73
C GLU A 240 -12.18 -9.86 14.71
N GLY A 241 -12.07 -8.62 14.22
CA GLY A 241 -12.31 -7.42 15.00
C GLY A 241 -11.14 -7.03 15.91
N GLY A 242 -11.25 -5.84 16.49
CA GLY A 242 -10.18 -5.23 17.28
C GLY A 242 -10.57 -3.83 17.75
N ARG A 243 -9.61 -3.10 18.32
CA ARG A 243 -9.79 -1.71 18.74
C ARG A 243 -8.98 -0.79 17.85
N LEU A 244 -9.65 0.21 17.27
CA LEU A 244 -9.00 1.29 16.54
C LEU A 244 -8.70 2.45 17.47
N GLN A 245 -7.51 3.02 17.35
CA GLN A 245 -7.06 4.16 18.12
C GLN A 245 -6.42 5.22 17.23
N ALA A 246 -6.56 6.49 17.61
CA ALA A 246 -5.84 7.60 16.99
C ALA A 246 -4.71 8.08 17.92
N ALA A 247 -3.60 8.49 17.31
CA ALA A 247 -2.48 9.10 18.01
C ALA A 247 -2.83 10.53 18.43
N VAL A 248 -2.47 10.89 19.67
CA VAL A 248 -2.58 12.25 20.19
C VAL A 248 -1.22 12.67 20.75
N LEU A 249 -0.70 13.78 20.29
CA LEU A 249 0.50 14.37 20.88
C LEU A 249 0.14 15.07 22.19
N GLU A 250 0.97 14.86 23.20
CA GLU A 250 0.78 15.51 24.49
C GLU A 250 1.06 17.03 24.44
N ARG A 251 0.78 17.71 25.55
CA ARG A 251 1.08 19.15 25.75
C ARG A 251 0.33 20.11 24.82
N GLY A 252 -0.83 19.68 24.31
CA GLY A 252 -1.73 20.54 23.55
C GLY A 252 -1.26 20.81 22.12
N ILE A 253 -0.43 19.95 21.55
CA ILE A 253 -0.04 20.07 20.14
C ILE A 253 -1.20 19.58 19.28
N THR A 254 -1.78 20.48 18.49
CA THR A 254 -2.98 20.19 17.67
C THR A 254 -2.68 20.11 16.17
N ASP A 255 -1.46 20.47 15.73
CA ASP A 255 -1.11 20.51 14.32
C ASP A 255 0.37 20.15 14.12
N THR A 256 0.60 19.05 13.38
CA THR A 256 1.94 18.52 13.07
C THR A 256 2.49 18.98 11.73
N ARG A 257 1.75 19.80 10.98
CA ARG A 257 2.18 20.27 9.67
C ARG A 257 3.36 21.24 9.81
N ASN A 258 4.24 21.17 8.82
CA ASN A 258 5.43 22.03 8.71
C ASN A 258 5.51 22.75 7.35
N TRP A 259 4.40 22.82 6.61
CA TRP A 259 4.35 23.36 5.24
C TRP A 259 4.59 24.87 5.18
N GLU A 260 4.00 25.61 6.11
CA GLU A 260 4.12 27.07 6.17
C GLU A 260 5.32 27.52 7.03
N SER A 261 5.61 26.77 8.09
CA SER A 261 6.72 27.08 8.99
C SER A 261 7.27 25.82 9.67
N PRO A 262 8.60 25.75 9.91
CA PRO A 262 9.22 24.64 10.63
C PRO A 262 8.94 24.77 12.13
N ASN A 263 7.73 24.39 12.55
CA ASN A 263 7.30 24.46 13.94
C ASN A 263 7.88 23.33 14.82
N TRP A 264 8.71 22.47 14.22
CA TRP A 264 9.26 21.26 14.82
C TRP A 264 10.78 21.29 14.79
N VAL A 265 11.42 20.93 15.91
CA VAL A 265 12.87 20.82 15.98
C VAL A 265 13.28 19.43 15.50
N PRO A 266 14.08 19.31 14.42
CA PRO A 266 14.57 18.02 13.96
C PRO A 266 15.29 17.24 15.07
N GLY A 267 14.94 15.96 15.23
CA GLY A 267 15.48 15.09 16.28
C GLY A 267 14.85 15.25 17.67
N GLN A 268 13.95 16.21 17.86
CA GLN A 268 13.21 16.33 19.12
C GLN A 268 12.16 15.22 19.23
N SER A 269 12.12 14.58 20.40
CA SER A 269 11.10 13.58 20.75
C SER A 269 9.90 14.24 21.43
N TYR A 270 8.70 13.75 21.11
CA TYR A 270 7.45 14.17 21.71
C TYR A 270 6.73 12.96 22.27
N ALA A 271 6.05 13.15 23.40
CA ALA A 271 5.20 12.12 23.98
C ALA A 271 3.90 12.01 23.19
N LEU A 272 3.45 10.78 23.00
CA LEU A 272 2.25 10.41 22.25
C LEU A 272 1.43 9.46 23.09
N SER A 273 0.13 9.72 23.17
CA SER A 273 -0.87 8.82 23.74
C SER A 273 -1.82 8.32 22.65
N TRP A 274 -2.63 7.32 22.99
CA TRP A 274 -3.58 6.71 22.07
C TRP A 274 -4.98 6.81 22.64
N VAL A 275 -5.93 7.25 21.82
CA VAL A 275 -7.34 7.38 22.18
C VAL A 275 -8.15 6.35 21.41
N ASP A 276 -8.95 5.56 22.13
CA ASP A 276 -9.90 4.62 21.53
C ASP A 276 -10.95 5.36 20.71
N LEU A 277 -11.25 4.81 19.53
CA LEU A 277 -12.31 5.30 18.65
C LEU A 277 -13.50 4.35 18.72
N ASP A 278 -14.67 4.92 18.97
CA ASP A 278 -15.95 4.20 19.00
C ASP A 278 -16.67 4.31 17.66
N ASN A 279 -17.57 3.36 17.36
CA ASN A 279 -18.43 3.35 16.16
C ASN A 279 -17.66 3.48 14.83
N VAL A 280 -16.63 2.66 14.67
CA VAL A 280 -15.70 2.71 13.52
C VAL A 280 -16.16 1.91 12.30
N GLU A 281 -17.22 1.11 12.45
CA GLU A 281 -17.80 0.24 11.42
C GLU A 281 -19.03 0.85 10.72
#